data_AF-A0A7S3T070-F1
#
_entry.id   AF-A0A7S3T070-F1
#
_cell.length_a   1.000
_cell.length_b   1.000
_cell.length_c   1.000
_cell.angle_alpha   90.00
_cell.angle_beta   90.00
_cell.angle_gamma   90.00
#
_symmetry.space_group_name_H-M   'P 1'
#
loop_
_entity.id
_entity.type
_entity.pdbx_description
1 polymer ?
#
loop_
_entity_poly.entity_id
_entity_poly.type
_entity_poly.pdbx_seq_one_letter_code
_entity_poly.pdbx_strand_id
1 'polypeptide(L)'
;KNKGGVLPLSKKTKVALIGKEACSADPLAIGGGSGWNGPSCNSVHKINVKEGIAGLKTGPGTLACPDAADGGNTEAAFADVIVAVVVPTKASEGTDRETLQLHKEDVALIKKYAN
;
A
#
# COMPACT_ATOMS: atom_id res chain seq x y z
N LYS A 1 -4.75 -4.62 -16.97
CA LYS A 1 -3.81 -4.77 -15.82
C LYS A 1 -2.50 -5.38 -16.34
N ASN A 2 -1.34 -5.03 -15.78
CA ASN A 2 0.00 -5.27 -16.33
C ASN A 2 0.23 -4.79 -17.79
N LYS A 3 -0.23 -3.57 -18.10
CA LYS A 3 -0.02 -2.96 -19.41
C LYS A 3 1.47 -2.65 -19.58
N GLY A 4 2.03 -2.93 -20.76
CA GLY A 4 3.45 -2.69 -21.05
C GLY A 4 4.42 -3.61 -20.31
N GLY A 5 3.93 -4.68 -19.64
CA GLY A 5 4.81 -5.60 -18.90
C GLY A 5 5.51 -4.96 -17.71
N VAL A 6 4.90 -3.93 -17.10
CA VAL A 6 5.48 -3.19 -15.97
C VAL A 6 5.82 -4.08 -14.77
N LEU A 7 5.13 -5.21 -14.59
CA LEU A 7 5.45 -6.24 -13.60
C LEU A 7 6.00 -7.49 -14.28
N PRO A 8 6.99 -8.19 -13.67
CA PRO A 8 7.61 -7.91 -12.36
C PRO A 8 8.65 -6.77 -12.40
N LEU A 9 8.87 -6.11 -11.26
CA LEU A 9 9.88 -5.07 -11.13
C LEU A 9 11.29 -5.67 -10.99
N SER A 10 12.28 -4.98 -11.56
CA SER A 10 13.69 -5.35 -11.42
C SER A 10 14.27 -4.87 -10.09
N LYS A 11 15.39 -5.46 -9.64
CA LYS A 11 16.09 -5.00 -8.43
C LYS A 11 16.64 -3.58 -8.52
N LYS A 12 16.89 -3.09 -9.74
CA LYS A 12 17.46 -1.75 -9.98
C LYS A 12 16.40 -0.67 -10.00
N THR A 13 15.13 -1.04 -10.06
CA THR A 13 14.00 -0.11 -10.16
C THR A 13 13.93 0.74 -8.88
N LYS A 14 13.98 2.06 -9.02
CA LYS A 14 13.71 3.04 -7.97
C LYS A 14 12.20 3.17 -7.82
N VAL A 15 11.68 2.91 -6.63
CA VAL A 15 10.24 2.87 -6.36
C VAL A 15 9.85 3.97 -5.37
N ALA A 16 8.86 4.79 -5.76
CA ALA A 16 8.17 5.67 -4.84
C ALA A 16 6.85 5.02 -4.41
N LEU A 17 6.66 4.85 -3.11
CA LEU A 17 5.40 4.38 -2.56
C LEU A 17 4.49 5.58 -2.28
N ILE A 18 3.23 5.50 -2.68
CA ILE A 18 2.19 6.48 -2.35
C ILE A 18 1.04 5.79 -1.62
N GLY A 19 0.26 6.55 -0.86
CA GLY A 19 -0.86 6.08 -0.06
C GLY A 19 -0.47 5.78 1.37
N LYS A 20 -1.35 6.13 2.32
CA LYS A 20 -1.05 6.18 3.76
C LYS A 20 -0.63 4.83 4.36
N GLU A 21 -1.10 3.74 3.76
CA GLU A 21 -0.81 2.38 4.21
C GLU A 21 0.58 1.87 3.80
N ALA A 22 1.27 2.56 2.88
CA ALA A 22 2.57 2.10 2.35
C ALA A 22 3.62 1.90 3.44
N CYS A 23 3.61 2.77 4.45
CA CYS A 23 4.55 2.76 5.58
C CYS A 23 3.82 2.87 6.93
N SER A 24 2.54 2.50 6.99
CA SER A 24 1.79 2.51 8.25
C SER A 24 2.42 1.53 9.24
N ALA A 25 2.66 1.95 10.49
CA ALA A 25 3.13 1.06 11.55
C ALA A 25 2.06 0.01 11.94
N ASP A 26 0.80 0.30 11.64
CA ASP A 26 -0.33 -0.61 11.80
C ASP A 26 -1.09 -0.69 10.47
N PRO A 27 -0.57 -1.42 9.48
CA PRO A 27 -1.17 -1.48 8.17
C PRO A 27 -2.47 -2.28 8.22
N LEU A 28 -3.44 -1.88 7.41
CA LEU A 28 -4.67 -2.64 7.16
C LEU A 28 -4.39 -3.85 6.26
N ALA A 29 -3.52 -4.75 6.71
CA ALA A 29 -3.15 -5.99 6.02
C ALA A 29 -3.85 -7.23 6.62
N ILE A 30 -4.46 -7.10 7.80
CA ILE A 30 -5.09 -8.20 8.54
C ILE A 30 -6.61 -7.96 8.56
N GLY A 31 -7.35 -8.82 7.84
CA GLY A 31 -8.80 -8.74 7.65
C GLY A 31 -9.61 -8.75 8.96
N GLY A 32 -10.77 -8.10 8.94
CA GLY A 32 -11.65 -7.95 10.10
C GLY A 32 -12.43 -9.21 10.47
N GLY A 33 -12.53 -9.44 11.78
CA GLY A 33 -13.39 -10.44 12.42
C GLY A 33 -12.65 -11.32 13.42
N SER A 34 -13.18 -11.40 14.65
CA SER A 34 -12.76 -12.33 15.69
C SER A 34 -12.80 -13.80 15.25
N GLY A 35 -13.64 -14.14 14.26
CA GLY A 35 -13.69 -15.45 13.62
C GLY A 35 -12.73 -15.66 12.44
N TRP A 36 -12.20 -14.60 11.82
CA TRP A 36 -11.32 -14.69 10.64
C TRP A 36 -9.83 -14.63 10.98
N ASN A 37 -9.52 -14.12 12.17
CA ASN A 37 -8.18 -13.88 12.64
C ASN A 37 -8.22 -14.10 14.16
N GLY A 38 -7.84 -15.30 14.60
CA GLY A 38 -7.92 -15.70 16.01
C GLY A 38 -7.14 -14.76 16.95
N PRO A 39 -7.17 -15.00 18.27
CA PRO A 39 -6.57 -14.12 19.30
C PRO A 39 -5.10 -13.72 19.02
N SER A 40 -4.37 -14.53 18.27
CA SER A 40 -2.99 -14.29 17.83
C SER A 40 -2.81 -13.15 16.81
N CYS A 41 -3.85 -12.75 16.07
CA CYS A 41 -3.68 -11.83 14.93
C CYS A 41 -3.52 -10.35 15.32
N ASN A 42 -3.88 -9.95 16.55
CA ASN A 42 -3.52 -8.64 17.08
C ASN A 42 -2.12 -8.64 17.73
N SER A 43 -1.53 -9.82 17.93
CA SER A 43 -0.25 -10.03 18.60
C SER A 43 0.88 -10.39 17.62
N VAL A 44 0.57 -10.60 16.34
CA VAL A 44 1.57 -10.85 15.30
C VAL A 44 2.29 -9.58 14.91
N HIS A 45 3.57 -9.73 14.63
CA HIS A 45 4.39 -8.66 14.10
C HIS A 45 3.81 -8.15 12.79
N LYS A 46 3.48 -6.86 12.74
CA LYS A 46 2.94 -6.21 11.56
C LYS A 46 4.10 -5.72 10.71
N ILE A 47 4.07 -6.09 9.42
CA ILE A 47 5.05 -5.66 8.43
C ILE A 47 4.31 -4.78 7.42
N ASN A 48 4.77 -3.55 7.24
CA ASN A 48 4.18 -2.65 6.24
C ASN A 48 4.67 -2.96 4.82
N VAL A 49 4.07 -2.33 3.82
CA VAL A 49 4.40 -2.63 2.40
C VAL A 49 5.87 -2.33 2.10
N LYS A 50 6.41 -1.21 2.60
CA LYS A 50 7.83 -0.89 2.42
C LYS A 50 8.75 -1.96 2.99
N GLU A 51 8.51 -2.36 4.23
CA GLU A 51 9.31 -3.39 4.92
C GLU A 51 9.19 -4.75 4.23
N GLY A 52 7.98 -5.11 3.79
CA GLY A 52 7.74 -6.34 3.05
C GLY A 52 8.52 -6.37 1.72
N ILE A 53 8.51 -5.27 0.97
CA ILE A 53 9.27 -5.16 -0.29
C ILE A 53 10.79 -5.15 -0.01
N ALA A 54 11.24 -4.42 1.02
CA ALA A 54 12.65 -4.37 1.42
C ALA A 54 13.18 -5.74 1.87
N GLY A 55 12.33 -6.60 2.43
CA GLY A 55 12.68 -7.97 2.81
C GLY A 55 12.85 -8.94 1.64
N LEU A 56 12.46 -8.56 0.42
CA LEU A 56 12.60 -9.41 -0.76
C LEU A 56 14.05 -9.44 -1.24
N LYS A 57 14.65 -10.64 -1.26
CA LYS A 57 15.99 -10.87 -1.87
C LYS A 57 16.08 -10.41 -3.33
N THR A 58 14.94 -10.32 -4.02
CA THR A 58 14.82 -9.88 -5.42
C THR A 58 13.94 -8.65 -5.60
N GLY A 59 13.66 -7.91 -4.53
CA GLY A 59 12.86 -6.68 -4.58
C GLY A 59 13.59 -5.49 -5.20
N PRO A 60 12.86 -4.42 -5.56
CA PRO A 60 13.42 -3.14 -5.99
C PRO A 60 14.33 -2.53 -4.90
N GLY A 61 15.39 -1.85 -5.32
CA GLY A 61 16.49 -1.44 -4.44
C GLY A 61 16.17 -0.26 -3.52
N THR A 62 15.57 0.82 -4.04
CA THR A 62 15.30 2.03 -3.26
C THR A 62 13.80 2.27 -3.15
N LEU A 63 13.33 2.42 -1.91
CA LEU A 63 11.92 2.62 -1.56
C LEU A 63 11.76 3.90 -0.73
N ALA A 64 11.00 4.86 -1.26
CA ALA A 64 10.62 6.06 -0.52
C ALA A 64 9.21 5.90 0.08
N CYS A 65 9.03 6.28 1.35
CA CYS A 65 7.69 6.38 1.95
C CYS A 65 6.98 7.64 1.46
N PRO A 66 5.64 7.66 1.49
CA PRO A 66 4.89 8.90 1.39
C PRO A 66 5.34 9.90 2.46
N ASP A 67 5.52 11.16 2.06
CA ASP A 67 5.97 12.27 2.90
C ASP A 67 5.04 13.49 2.83
N ALA A 68 4.03 13.45 1.94
CA ALA A 68 3.03 14.50 1.80
C ALA A 68 1.75 14.18 2.61
N ALA A 69 1.06 15.23 3.06
CA ALA A 69 -0.16 15.11 3.87
C ALA A 69 -1.31 14.37 3.16
N ASP A 70 -1.34 14.42 1.82
CA ASP A 70 -2.30 13.71 0.97
C ASP A 70 -1.94 12.23 0.74
N GLY A 71 -0.85 11.74 1.34
CA GLY A 71 -0.30 10.42 1.06
C GLY A 71 0.55 10.36 -0.22
N GLY A 72 0.88 11.51 -0.81
CA GLY A 72 1.86 11.61 -1.90
C GLY A 72 3.29 11.42 -1.45
N ASN A 73 4.19 11.39 -2.42
CA ASN A 73 5.62 11.19 -2.23
C ASN A 73 6.41 12.16 -3.11
N THR A 74 7.29 12.98 -2.52
CA THR A 74 8.12 13.94 -3.28
C THR A 74 9.14 13.26 -4.19
N GLU A 75 9.58 12.04 -3.85
CA GLU A 75 10.50 11.24 -4.69
C GLU A 75 9.82 10.64 -5.93
N ALA A 76 8.50 10.74 -6.05
CA ALA A 76 7.74 10.18 -7.18
C ALA A 76 8.18 10.76 -8.53
N ALA A 77 8.63 12.01 -8.58
CA ALA A 77 9.14 12.65 -9.80
C ALA A 77 10.48 12.05 -10.28
N PHE A 78 11.19 11.34 -9.40
CA PHE A 78 12.51 10.76 -9.67
C PHE A 78 12.50 9.23 -9.65
N ALA A 79 11.34 8.60 -9.44
CA ALA A 79 11.20 7.15 -9.39
C ALA A 79 10.95 6.57 -10.78
N ASP A 80 11.44 5.35 -11.01
CA ASP A 80 11.14 4.61 -12.23
C ASP A 80 9.68 4.12 -12.23
N VAL A 81 9.18 3.76 -11.05
CA VAL A 81 7.82 3.25 -10.85
C VAL A 81 7.23 3.82 -9.56
N ILE A 82 5.95 4.17 -9.64
CA ILE A 82 5.14 4.56 -8.49
C ILE A 82 4.24 3.38 -8.13
N VAL A 83 4.28 2.96 -6.87
CA VAL A 83 3.39 1.92 -6.33
C VAL A 83 2.36 2.58 -5.42
N ALA A 84 1.11 2.59 -5.87
CA ALA A 84 -0.02 3.06 -5.07
C ALA A 84 -0.50 1.97 -4.11
N VAL A 85 -0.37 2.23 -2.81
CA VAL A 85 -0.87 1.37 -1.73
C VAL A 85 -2.14 1.99 -1.18
N VAL A 86 -3.28 1.42 -1.56
CA VAL A 86 -4.61 1.91 -1.20
C VAL A 86 -5.40 0.81 -0.53
N VAL A 87 -6.23 1.17 0.43
CA VAL A 87 -7.10 0.22 1.14
C VAL A 87 -8.52 0.77 1.21
N PRO A 88 -9.54 -0.09 1.15
CA PRO A 88 -10.89 0.34 1.46
C PRO A 88 -11.07 0.58 2.96
N THR A 89 -12.20 1.18 3.34
CA THR A 89 -12.65 1.21 4.75
C THR A 89 -12.61 -0.20 5.34
N LYS A 90 -12.01 -0.33 6.53
CA LYS A 90 -11.96 -1.58 7.28
C LYS A 90 -13.36 -2.17 7.41
N ALA A 91 -13.50 -3.44 7.03
CA ALA A 91 -14.70 -4.20 7.31
C ALA A 91 -14.76 -4.57 8.80
N SER A 92 -15.93 -4.43 9.40
CA SER A 92 -16.22 -4.87 10.77
C SER A 92 -17.08 -6.12 10.71
N GLU A 93 -16.71 -7.16 11.46
CA GLU A 93 -17.52 -8.37 11.56
C GLU A 93 -18.91 -8.04 12.12
N GLY A 94 -19.95 -8.63 11.52
CA GLY A 94 -21.35 -8.33 11.88
C GLY A 94 -21.87 -7.00 11.35
N THR A 95 -21.12 -6.30 10.48
CA THR A 95 -21.58 -5.05 9.86
C THR A 95 -21.23 -5.02 8.39
N ASP A 96 -22.24 -4.79 7.56
CA ASP A 96 -22.03 -4.54 6.14
C ASP A 96 -21.37 -3.19 5.93
N ARG A 97 -20.44 -3.12 4.98
CA ARG A 97 -19.92 -1.84 4.54
C ARG A 97 -21.01 -1.09 3.77
N GLU A 98 -21.21 0.18 4.08
CA GLU A 98 -22.12 1.05 3.33
C GLU A 98 -21.72 1.24 1.87
N THR A 99 -20.43 1.03 1.55
CA THR A 99 -19.90 1.14 0.20
C THR A 99 -18.73 0.20 -0.05
N LEU A 100 -18.65 -0.29 -1.29
CA LEU A 100 -17.51 -1.06 -1.80
C LEU A 100 -16.40 -0.17 -2.38
N GLN A 101 -16.66 1.12 -2.55
CA GLN A 101 -15.71 2.06 -3.15
C GLN A 101 -14.49 2.29 -2.25
N LEU A 102 -13.37 2.64 -2.87
CA LEU A 102 -12.20 3.17 -2.18
C LEU A 102 -12.48 4.57 -1.63
N HIS A 103 -11.64 5.01 -0.69
CA HIS A 103 -11.65 6.39 -0.21
C HIS A 103 -11.42 7.37 -1.38
N LYS A 104 -12.13 8.51 -1.35
CA LYS A 104 -12.06 9.51 -2.44
C LYS A 104 -10.65 10.07 -2.58
N GLU A 105 -9.95 10.18 -1.45
CA GLU A 105 -8.57 10.66 -1.33
C GLU A 105 -7.60 9.72 -2.06
N ASP A 106 -7.75 8.41 -1.88
CA ASP A 106 -6.95 7.40 -2.59
C ASP A 106 -7.20 7.43 -4.10
N VAL A 107 -8.47 7.61 -4.51
CA VAL A 107 -8.83 7.75 -5.92
C VAL A 107 -8.22 9.02 -6.51
N ALA A 108 -8.26 10.14 -5.78
CA ALA A 108 -7.64 11.40 -6.20
C ALA A 108 -6.11 11.27 -6.31
N LEU A 109 -5.50 10.58 -5.34
CA LEU A 109 -4.07 10.30 -5.31
C LEU A 109 -3.64 9.45 -6.51
N ILE A 110 -4.37 8.37 -6.82
CA ILE A 110 -4.10 7.56 -8.02
C ILE A 110 -4.19 8.43 -9.28
N LYS A 111 -5.24 9.26 -9.41
CA LYS A 111 -5.41 10.13 -10.58
C LYS A 111 -4.29 11.16 -10.73
N LYS A 112 -3.77 11.69 -9.61
CA LYS A 112 -2.64 12.63 -9.59
C LYS A 112 -1.38 12.04 -10.25
N TYR A 113 -1.13 10.73 -10.06
CA TYR A 113 0.08 10.04 -10.53
C TYR A 113 -0.14 9.12 -11.73
N ALA A 114 -1.36 9.03 -12.27
CA ALA A 114 -1.67 8.18 -13.43
C ALA A 114 -1.42 8.85 -14.80
N ASN A 115 -0.88 10.09 -14.79
CA ASN A 115 -0.59 10.87 -16.00
C ASN A 115 0.78 10.52 -16.57
#